data_AF-A0A7J3VQ25-F1
#
_entry.id   AF-A0A7J3VQ25-F1
#
_cell.length_a   1.000
_cell.length_b   1.000
_cell.length_c   1.000
_cell.angle_alpha   90.00
_cell.angle_beta   90.00
_cell.angle_gamma   90.00
#
_symmetry.space_group_name_H-M   'P 1'
#
loop_
_entity.id
_entity.type
_entity.pdbx_description
1 polymer ?
#
loop_
_entity_poly.entity_id
_entity_poly.type
_entity_poly.pdbx_seq_one_letter_code
_entity_poly.pdbx_strand_id
1 'polypeptide(L)' 'MRSSKIIYIIKEGIGSVGWLVGMAKYDGIRGQELMDVEEKEDELILIFKDNRYLFIRVENGRLVTESVPE' A
#
# COMPACT_ATOMS: atom_id res chain seq x y z
N MET A 1 -6.60 -1.58 -25.02
CA MET A 1 -7.35 -1.95 -23.80
C MET A 1 -6.38 -1.82 -22.63
N ARG A 2 -6.43 -0.76 -21.81
CA ARG A 2 -5.57 -0.63 -20.63
C ARG A 2 -6.19 -1.46 -19.52
N SER A 3 -5.62 -2.63 -19.24
CA SER A 3 -6.04 -3.47 -18.12
C SER A 3 -5.61 -2.79 -16.83
N SER A 4 -6.55 -2.20 -16.09
CA SER A 4 -6.28 -1.64 -14.76
C SER A 4 -6.57 -2.75 -13.75
N LYS A 5 -5.53 -3.38 -13.20
CA LYS A 5 -5.68 -4.34 -12.09
C LYS A 5 -5.96 -3.55 -10.81
N ILE A 6 -7.19 -3.64 -10.31
CA ILE A 6 -7.56 -3.09 -9.00
C ILE A 6 -7.03 -4.05 -7.94
N ILE A 7 -6.06 -3.62 -7.13
CA ILE A 7 -5.54 -4.38 -6.00
C ILE A 7 -6.38 -4.03 -4.76
N TYR A 8 -7.14 -4.99 -4.25
CA TYR A 8 -7.85 -4.85 -2.97
C TYR A 8 -6.93 -5.28 -1.82
N ILE A 9 -6.37 -4.32 -1.09
CA ILE A 9 -5.64 -4.60 0.15
C ILE A 9 -6.67 -4.68 1.29
N ILE A 10 -7.15 -5.88 1.60
CA ILE A 10 -8.04 -6.12 2.75
C ILE A 10 -7.17 -6.47 3.96
N LYS A 11 -7.15 -5.58 4.96
CA LYS A 11 -6.55 -5.85 6.27
C LYS A 11 -7.67 -6.18 7.25
N GLU A 12 -7.87 -7.47 7.54
CA GLU A 12 -8.69 -7.92 8.66
C GLU A 12 -7.99 -7.56 9.98
N GLY A 13 -8.76 -7.08 10.96
CA GLY A 13 -8.24 -6.78 12.30
C GLY A 13 -9.36 -6.72 13.32
N ILE A 14 -9.01 -6.90 14.60
CA ILE A 14 -9.92 -6.98 15.74
C ILE A 14 -9.52 -5.84 16.70
N GLY A 15 -10.43 -4.91 17.03
CA GLY A 15 -10.46 -4.06 18.25
C GLY A 15 -9.34 -3.04 18.56
N SER A 16 -9.76 -1.76 18.70
CA SER A 16 -9.21 -0.69 19.57
C SER A 16 -7.85 -0.01 19.26
N VAL A 17 -7.93 1.32 19.02
CA VAL A 17 -6.88 2.37 18.95
C VAL A 17 -5.75 2.23 17.90
N GLY A 18 -5.26 1.03 17.61
CA GLY A 18 -4.26 0.80 16.55
C GLY A 18 -4.75 1.12 15.13
N TRP A 19 -6.07 1.21 14.94
CA TRP A 19 -6.73 1.44 13.66
C TRP A 19 -6.56 2.85 13.11
N LEU A 20 -6.60 3.86 13.99
CA LEU A 20 -6.47 5.26 13.56
C LEU A 20 -5.05 5.53 13.04
N VAL A 21 -4.03 4.98 13.72
CA VAL A 21 -2.63 5.04 13.27
C VAL A 21 -2.41 4.21 12.01
N GLY A 22 -3.05 3.04 11.93
CA GLY A 22 -2.98 2.16 10.76
C GLY A 22 -3.67 2.69 9.51
N MET A 23 -4.66 3.58 9.65
CA MET A 23 -5.28 4.29 8.52
C MET A 23 -4.50 5.54 8.12
N ALA A 24 -3.98 6.30 9.10
CA ALA A 24 -3.23 7.55 8.85
C ALA A 24 -2.05 7.36 7.89
N LYS A 25 -1.35 6.22 7.99
CA LYS A 25 -0.25 5.91 7.06
C LYS A 25 -0.71 5.79 5.59
N TYR A 26 -1.98 5.50 5.33
CA TYR A 26 -2.49 5.36 3.97
C TYR A 26 -3.21 6.60 3.46
N ASP A 27 -3.39 7.65 4.27
CA ASP A 27 -4.14 8.84 3.86
C ASP A 27 -3.50 9.55 2.67
N GLY A 28 -2.17 9.49 2.56
CA GLY A 28 -1.42 10.01 1.42
C GLY A 28 -1.65 9.22 0.11
N ILE A 29 -2.09 7.97 0.12
CA ILE A 29 -2.23 7.18 -1.13
C ILE A 29 -3.67 6.78 -1.42
N ARG A 30 -4.57 6.95 -0.44
CA ARG A 30 -5.98 6.59 -0.59
C ARG A 30 -6.65 7.45 -1.65
N GLY A 31 -7.33 6.79 -2.58
CA GLY A 31 -8.03 7.45 -3.68
C GLY A 31 -7.13 8.01 -4.77
N GLN A 32 -5.80 7.80 -4.69
CA GLN A 32 -4.87 8.16 -5.73
C GLN A 32 -4.89 7.14 -6.88
N GLU A 33 -4.60 7.61 -8.09
CA GLU A 33 -4.49 6.75 -9.27
C GLU A 33 -3.18 5.95 -9.21
N LEU A 34 -3.28 4.63 -9.39
CA LEU A 34 -2.12 3.74 -9.52
C LEU A 34 -1.55 3.90 -10.94
N MET A 35 -0.32 4.38 -11.02
CA MET A 35 0.37 4.63 -12.28
C MET A 35 1.18 3.42 -12.73
N ASP A 36 1.87 2.77 -11.78
CA ASP A 36 2.72 1.63 -12.07
C ASP A 36 2.87 0.68 -10.86
N VAL A 37 3.34 -0.52 -11.14
CA VAL A 37 3.68 -1.55 -10.15
C VAL A 37 5.04 -2.12 -10.48
N GLU A 38 6.00 -1.97 -9.57
CA GLU A 38 7.28 -2.67 -9.68
C GLU A 38 7.26 -3.92 -8.80
N GLU A 39 7.64 -5.05 -9.39
CA GLU A 39 7.81 -6.32 -8.69
C GLU A 39 9.29 -6.64 -8.56
N LYS A 40 9.70 -6.96 -7.33
CA LYS A 40 11.03 -7.46 -6.98
C LYS A 40 10.86 -8.77 -6.20
N GLU A 41 11.97 -9.45 -5.93
CA GLU A 41 11.97 -10.79 -5.34
C GLU A 41 11.11 -10.95 -4.08
N ASP A 42 11.17 -10.01 -3.14
CA ASP A 42 10.38 -10.00 -1.89
C ASP A 42 9.63 -8.69 -1.65
N GLU A 43 9.53 -7.85 -2.68
CA GLU A 43 8.98 -6.50 -2.59
C GLU A 43 8.06 -6.16 -3.76
N LEU A 44 6.92 -5.56 -3.46
CA LEU A 44 6.04 -4.89 -4.43
C LEU A 44 6.07 -3.38 -4.17
N ILE A 45 6.29 -2.57 -5.19
CA ILE A 45 6.20 -1.11 -5.07
C ILE A 45 5.00 -0.64 -5.87
N LEU A 46 4.02 -0.05 -5.20
CA LEU A 46 2.91 0.62 -5.86
C LEU A 46 3.27 2.10 -6.02
N ILE A 47 3.28 2.55 -7.27
CA ILE A 47 3.60 3.93 -7.63
C ILE A 47 2.29 4.63 -8.02
N PHE A 48 1.90 5.60 -7.21
CA PHE A 48 0.71 6.41 -7.44
C PHE A 48 1.07 7.75 -8.07
N LYS A 49 0.05 8.44 -8.58
CA LYS A 49 0.15 9.82 -9.05
C LYS A 49 0.80 10.72 -7.98
N ASP A 50 1.47 11.78 -8.44
CA ASP A 50 2.18 12.76 -7.61
C ASP A 50 3.32 12.12 -6.78
N ASN A 51 4.03 11.15 -7.37
CA ASN A 51 5.20 10.46 -6.79
C ASN A 51 4.96 9.90 -5.38
N ARG A 52 3.77 9.31 -5.16
CA ARG A 52 3.47 8.66 -3.88
C ARG A 52 3.71 7.17 -3.98
N TYR A 53 4.31 6.60 -2.95
CA TYR A 53 4.76 5.20 -2.97
C TYR A 53 4.16 4.40 -1.81
N LEU A 54 3.81 3.15 -2.10
CA LEU A 54 3.54 2.14 -1.08
C LEU A 54 4.46 0.94 -1.30
N PHE A 55 5.27 0.64 -0.29
CA PHE A 55 6.18 -0.50 -0.27
C PHE A 55 5.52 -1.69 0.42
N ILE A 56 5.38 -2.73 -0.38
CA ILE A 56 4.92 -4.12 -0.23
C ILE A 56 5.93 -5.16 0.23
N ARG A 57 6.11 -5.55 1.50
CA ARG A 57 7.09 -6.61 1.83
C ARG A 57 6.53 -7.73 2.67
N VAL A 58 7.16 -8.90 2.63
CA VAL A 58 6.90 -10.00 3.57
C VAL A 58 8.06 -10.08 4.56
N GLU A 59 7.78 -9.84 5.84
CA GLU A 59 8.75 -10.01 6.92
C GLU A 59 8.17 -10.98 7.95
N ASN A 60 8.94 -12.03 8.28
CA ASN A 60 8.52 -13.06 9.24
C ASN A 60 7.14 -13.69 8.90
N GLY A 61 6.89 -13.93 7.60
CA GLY A 61 5.63 -14.47 7.11
C GLY A 61 4.44 -13.51 7.21
N ARG A 62 4.67 -12.22 7.47
CA ARG A 62 3.63 -11.18 7.59
C ARG A 62 3.85 -10.08 6.57
N LEU A 63 2.76 -9.57 6.01
CA LEU A 63 2.81 -8.40 5.14
C LEU A 63 3.11 -7.13 5.96
N VAL A 64 4.22 -6.48 5.60
CA VAL A 64 4.66 -5.18 6.10
C VAL A 64 4.44 -4.15 5.01
N THR A 65 3.95 -2.98 5.40
CA THR A 65 3.65 -1.88 4.47
C THR A 65 4.22 -0.58 4.98
N GLU A 66 4.99 0.09 4.14
CA GLU A 66 5.58 1.40 4.40
C GLU A 66 5.11 2.39 3.33
N SER A 67 4.62 3.54 3.75
CA SER A 67 4.24 4.65 2.89
C SER A 67 5.10 5.85 3.22
N VAL A 68 5.58 6.54 2.20
CA VAL A 68 6.40 7.73 2.34
C VAL A 68 5.55 8.93 1.94
N PRO A 69 5.12 9.77 2.90
CA PRO A 69 4.62 11.11 2.57
C PRO A 69 5.81 12.01 2.21
N GLU A 70 5.63 12.85 1.19
CA GLU A 70 6.55 13.98 0.92
C GLU A 70 6.56 14.99 2.08
#